data_AF-A0A942C865-F1
#
_entry.id   AF-A0A942C865-F1
#
_cell.length_a   1.000
_cell.length_b   1.000
_cell.length_c   1.000
_cell.angle_alpha   90.00
_cell.angle_beta   90.00
_cell.angle_gamma   90.00
#
_symmetry.space_group_name_H-M   'P 1'
#
loop_
_entity.id
_entity.type
_entity.pdbx_description
1 polymer ?
#
loop_
_entity_poly.entity_id
_entity_poly.type
_entity_poly.pdbx_seq_one_letter_code
_entity_poly.pdbx_strand_id
1 'polypeptide(L)'
;MPIQRSIATIAVWLFIAPFVCAQTPASAKPKSPELEQKAYALLEEVLTTIPTLKVEENRIRASISAADLLWPKDKKRARELFQQSGALYLQALNAKPRDDDFDEESTYIRRDRLKGLRRELVQSVAQRDARLALELIQSTRETSKERDDNPERIEEEQELERQLLTQLAKSDPQLALQKAEALLAQFPKAEMHGLIGTLMTKDKAAATQLTKAVLKNLKAGKPEDAMAINSQAMSLFAVISGESLVPYPGAESVPADKSSDKPKPVTLDAAIVRETAEIIGQNFLQAFSPNNDESVSRNRLFWLYQPSTVKILDKYSPGIARQLQAKVAEFKRTANPSEKMMLAEMERMTSYARPTVETMLESAKKATGEERDGYYFRAAEMALEKGERDKAQQFGAEIKSRELREAMQKQLEQTVLEEALTKGEFENARLMIEKVRNPNERALSLIELAEQGLSKGRQKDACSLLDDARNLLTNRPTSRVNIEAQLKLAQAYATIAPEKASAMLEVLIQQLNEYVGAVAVLQRYEPMGFLQQDELTLSEFGGNLEVLTKHSLCLASLLATDADRVNSLFALYQRPEIRVMIQLKSIENVLSQEAIPKIDQAYVGPRIYRR
;
A
#
# COMPACT_ATOMS: atom_id res chain seq x y z
N MET A 1 -54.50 -13.64 -24.61
CA MET A 1 -53.98 -14.39 -23.44
C MET A 1 -52.97 -15.41 -23.95
N PRO A 2 -51.87 -15.74 -23.25
CA PRO A 2 -51.37 -15.23 -21.95
C PRO A 2 -49.95 -14.59 -22.03
N ILE A 3 -49.70 -13.53 -21.25
CA ILE A 3 -48.85 -13.48 -20.04
C ILE A 3 -47.34 -13.71 -20.31
N GLN A 4 -46.61 -12.62 -20.59
CA GLN A 4 -45.18 -12.54 -20.35
C GLN A 4 -44.95 -12.34 -18.84
N ARG A 5 -44.34 -13.33 -18.18
CA ARG A 5 -43.82 -13.18 -16.81
C ARG A 5 -42.41 -12.62 -16.90
N SER A 6 -42.23 -11.40 -16.43
CA SER A 6 -40.92 -10.80 -16.15
C SER A 6 -40.23 -11.56 -15.02
N ILE A 7 -39.04 -12.09 -15.30
CA ILE A 7 -38.10 -12.60 -14.30
C ILE A 7 -37.45 -11.37 -13.67
N ALA A 8 -37.78 -11.08 -12.42
CA ALA A 8 -37.05 -10.13 -11.59
C ALA A 8 -35.83 -10.85 -11.00
N THR A 9 -34.66 -10.58 -11.57
CA THR A 9 -33.37 -11.03 -11.05
C THR A 9 -33.00 -10.14 -9.86
N ILE A 10 -33.20 -10.63 -8.64
CA ILE A 10 -32.65 -10.01 -7.43
C ILE A 10 -31.18 -10.42 -7.34
N ALA A 11 -30.27 -9.48 -7.61
CA ALA A 11 -28.85 -9.65 -7.39
C ALA A 11 -28.55 -9.38 -5.90
N VAL A 12 -28.56 -10.44 -5.08
CA VAL A 12 -28.03 -10.40 -3.72
C VAL A 12 -26.51 -10.26 -3.81
N TRP A 13 -26.00 -9.08 -3.51
CA TRP A 13 -24.57 -8.83 -3.37
C TRP A 13 -24.09 -9.45 -2.05
N LEU A 14 -23.69 -10.71 -2.09
CA LEU A 14 -22.89 -11.36 -1.05
C LEU A 14 -21.51 -10.71 -1.02
N PHE A 15 -21.36 -9.66 -0.21
CA PHE A 15 -20.04 -9.19 0.22
C PHE A 15 -19.42 -10.28 1.10
N ILE A 16 -18.56 -11.10 0.50
CA ILE A 16 -17.53 -11.81 1.26
C ILE A 16 -16.59 -10.71 1.76
N ALA A 17 -16.84 -10.22 2.97
CA ALA A 17 -15.88 -9.35 3.64
C ALA A 17 -14.55 -10.12 3.73
N PRO A 18 -13.42 -9.56 3.24
CA PRO A 18 -12.13 -10.14 3.55
C PRO A 18 -11.98 -10.09 5.08
N PHE A 19 -11.64 -11.22 5.69
CA PHE A 19 -11.17 -11.27 7.06
C PHE A 19 -10.01 -10.28 7.20
N VAL A 20 -10.31 -9.07 7.67
CA VAL A 20 -9.31 -8.17 8.20
C VAL A 20 -9.07 -8.68 9.62
N CYS A 21 -8.23 -9.71 9.75
CA CYS A 21 -7.63 -10.00 11.04
C CYS A 21 -6.89 -8.72 11.44
N ALA A 22 -7.43 -7.97 12.40
CA ALA A 22 -6.66 -7.03 13.16
C ALA A 22 -5.53 -7.85 13.79
N GLN A 23 -4.35 -7.83 13.18
CA GLN A 23 -3.14 -8.34 13.80
C GLN A 23 -2.96 -7.49 15.05
N THR A 24 -3.47 -7.96 16.19
CA THR A 24 -3.01 -7.44 17.47
C THR A 24 -1.53 -7.81 17.48
N PRO A 25 -0.60 -6.85 17.49
CA PRO A 25 0.81 -7.20 17.60
C PRO A 25 0.94 -7.89 18.96
N ALA A 26 1.11 -9.21 18.94
CA ALA A 26 1.61 -9.93 20.09
C ALA A 26 2.83 -9.15 20.56
N SER A 27 2.84 -8.71 21.83
CA SER A 27 3.90 -7.87 22.38
C SER A 27 5.25 -8.48 22.00
N ALA A 28 5.94 -7.87 21.04
CA ALA A 28 7.25 -8.32 20.62
C ALA A 28 8.13 -8.27 21.87
N LYS A 29 8.56 -9.43 22.37
CA LYS A 29 9.59 -9.48 23.41
C LYS A 29 10.80 -8.70 22.86
N PRO A 30 11.47 -7.86 23.67
CA PRO A 30 12.66 -7.16 23.23
C PRO A 30 13.66 -8.16 22.66
N LYS A 31 14.25 -7.82 21.51
CA LYS A 31 15.17 -8.70 20.77
C LYS A 31 16.33 -9.11 21.67
N SER A 32 16.60 -10.41 21.78
CA SER A 32 17.86 -10.86 22.38
C SER A 32 19.02 -10.57 21.40
N PRO A 33 20.12 -9.91 21.81
CA PRO A 33 21.30 -9.69 20.96
C PRO A 33 21.84 -10.97 20.30
N GLU A 34 21.68 -12.12 20.96
CA GLU A 34 22.06 -13.43 20.41
C GLU A 34 21.29 -13.81 19.14
N LEU A 35 19.98 -13.52 19.10
CA LEU A 35 19.13 -13.81 17.94
C LEU A 35 19.49 -12.93 16.75
N GLU A 36 19.79 -11.66 17.00
CA GLU A 36 20.28 -10.74 15.99
C GLU A 36 21.63 -11.20 15.42
N GLN A 37 22.56 -11.62 16.28
CA GLN A 37 23.85 -12.18 15.85
C GLN A 37 23.67 -13.42 14.96
N LYS A 38 22.76 -14.34 15.33
CA LYS A 38 22.42 -15.53 14.53
C LYS A 38 21.83 -15.16 13.17
N ALA A 39 20.90 -14.20 13.12
CA ALA A 39 20.30 -13.73 11.87
C ALA A 39 21.36 -13.14 10.93
N TYR A 40 22.31 -12.37 11.46
CA TYR A 40 23.41 -11.85 10.66
C TYR A 40 24.43 -12.91 10.24
N ALA A 41 24.68 -13.94 11.06
CA ALA A 41 25.52 -15.05 10.65
C ALA A 41 24.90 -15.81 9.47
N LEU A 42 23.58 -16.03 9.51
CA LEU A 42 22.83 -16.60 8.39
C LEU A 42 22.88 -15.70 7.15
N LEU A 43 22.81 -14.37 7.32
CA LEU A 43 22.94 -13.43 6.20
C LEU A 43 24.30 -13.53 5.50
N GLU A 44 25.38 -13.73 6.25
CA GLU A 44 26.72 -13.94 5.67
C GLU A 44 26.78 -15.22 4.84
N GLU A 45 26.17 -16.32 5.32
CA GLU A 45 26.05 -17.56 4.55
C GLU A 45 25.27 -17.35 3.25
N VAL A 46 24.14 -16.63 3.32
CA VAL A 46 23.35 -16.28 2.14
C VAL A 46 24.17 -15.47 1.13
N LEU A 47 24.96 -14.48 1.58
CA LEU A 47 25.83 -13.68 0.71
C LEU A 47 26.83 -14.53 -0.08
N THR A 48 27.30 -15.65 0.48
CA THR A 48 28.15 -16.60 -0.25
C THR A 48 27.38 -17.47 -1.25
N THR A 49 26.08 -17.66 -1.05
CA THR A 49 25.22 -18.49 -1.91
C THR A 49 24.67 -17.69 -3.10
N ILE A 50 24.40 -16.39 -2.94
CA ILE A 50 23.83 -15.54 -4.01
C ILE A 50 24.57 -15.67 -5.35
N PRO A 51 25.92 -15.63 -5.42
CA PRO A 51 26.64 -15.76 -6.70
C PRO A 51 26.42 -17.10 -7.43
N THR A 52 25.95 -18.14 -6.72
CA THR A 52 25.69 -19.47 -7.30
C THR A 52 24.37 -19.57 -8.04
N LEU A 53 23.45 -18.60 -7.83
CA LEU A 53 22.20 -18.51 -8.59
C LEU A 53 22.53 -18.28 -10.07
N LYS A 54 21.83 -18.96 -10.98
CA LYS A 54 22.05 -18.92 -12.43
C LYS A 54 21.44 -17.68 -13.07
N VAL A 55 20.25 -17.25 -12.62
CA VAL A 55 19.53 -16.12 -13.21
C VAL A 55 20.06 -14.78 -12.67
N GLU A 56 20.46 -13.86 -13.57
CA GLU A 56 20.95 -12.52 -13.22
C GLU A 56 19.96 -11.75 -12.34
N GLU A 57 18.67 -11.77 -12.70
CA GLU A 57 17.61 -11.09 -11.96
C GLU A 57 17.54 -11.56 -10.50
N ASN A 58 17.66 -12.87 -10.27
CA ASN A 58 17.64 -13.45 -8.92
C ASN A 58 18.85 -12.97 -8.11
N ARG A 59 20.04 -12.93 -8.72
CA ARG A 59 21.26 -12.41 -8.08
C ARG A 59 21.10 -10.94 -7.68
N ILE A 60 20.57 -10.10 -8.58
CA ILE A 60 20.37 -8.67 -8.34
C ILE A 60 19.39 -8.47 -7.17
N ARG A 61 18.22 -9.11 -7.22
CA ARG A 61 17.18 -8.97 -6.19
C ARG A 61 17.64 -9.48 -4.82
N ALA A 62 18.29 -10.64 -4.78
CA ALA A 62 18.83 -11.17 -3.54
C ALA A 62 19.93 -10.26 -2.96
N SER A 63 20.77 -9.66 -3.81
CA SER A 63 21.80 -8.70 -3.39
C SER A 63 21.21 -7.41 -2.83
N ILE A 64 20.16 -6.86 -3.45
CA ILE A 64 19.41 -5.69 -2.96
C ILE A 64 18.85 -5.98 -1.55
N SER A 65 18.16 -7.12 -1.41
CA SER A 65 17.57 -7.54 -0.13
C SER A 65 18.63 -7.74 0.95
N ALA A 66 19.74 -8.41 0.61
CA ALA A 66 20.84 -8.64 1.55
C ALA A 66 21.53 -7.33 1.96
N ALA A 67 21.73 -6.40 1.03
CA ALA A 67 22.29 -5.08 1.32
C ALA A 67 21.41 -4.28 2.28
N ASP A 68 20.09 -4.28 2.07
CA ASP A 68 19.14 -3.60 2.96
C ASP A 68 19.17 -4.17 4.38
N LEU A 69 19.17 -5.51 4.51
CA LEU A 69 19.25 -6.20 5.79
C LEU A 69 20.58 -5.97 6.51
N LEU A 70 21.68 -5.85 5.77
CA LEU A 70 23.02 -5.61 6.31
C LEU A 70 23.21 -4.17 6.79
N TRP A 71 22.45 -3.20 6.24
CA TRP A 71 22.65 -1.78 6.48
C TRP A 71 22.75 -1.35 7.95
N PRO A 72 21.90 -1.82 8.88
CA PRO A 72 21.99 -1.42 10.29
C PRO A 72 23.30 -1.86 10.96
N LYS A 73 23.89 -2.97 10.51
CA LYS A 73 25.11 -3.56 11.08
C LYS A 73 26.40 -3.06 10.41
N ASP A 74 26.42 -3.02 9.08
CA ASP A 74 27.60 -2.61 8.31
C ASP A 74 27.19 -1.77 7.09
N LYS A 75 27.05 -0.46 7.32
CA LYS A 75 26.68 0.50 6.28
C LYS A 75 27.66 0.51 5.11
N LYS A 76 28.96 0.33 5.37
CA LYS A 76 29.98 0.40 4.31
C LYS A 76 29.80 -0.77 3.36
N ARG A 77 29.71 -1.98 3.90
CA ARG A 77 29.52 -3.19 3.09
C ARG A 77 28.15 -3.22 2.41
N ALA A 78 27.11 -2.73 3.07
CA ALA A 78 25.79 -2.57 2.45
C ALA A 78 25.82 -1.61 1.25
N ARG A 79 26.52 -0.45 1.36
CA ARG A 79 26.73 0.47 0.22
C ARG A 79 27.46 -0.21 -0.93
N GLU A 80 28.51 -0.97 -0.63
CA GLU A 80 29.26 -1.73 -1.65
C GLU A 80 28.37 -2.76 -2.35
N LEU A 81 27.52 -3.49 -1.63
CA LEU A 81 26.56 -4.45 -2.20
C LEU A 81 25.51 -3.77 -3.09
N PHE A 82 25.00 -2.59 -2.71
CA PHE A 82 24.09 -1.82 -3.56
C PHE A 82 24.76 -1.34 -4.85
N GLN A 83 26.01 -0.88 -4.76
CA GLN A 83 26.79 -0.50 -5.95
C GLN A 83 27.07 -1.70 -6.86
N GLN A 84 27.44 -2.84 -6.28
CA GLN A 84 27.61 -4.10 -7.03
C GLN A 84 26.30 -4.53 -7.70
N SER A 85 25.16 -4.38 -7.02
CA SER A 85 23.84 -4.65 -7.59
C SER A 85 23.54 -3.74 -8.80
N GLY A 86 23.91 -2.46 -8.73
CA GLY A 86 23.82 -1.53 -9.86
C GLY A 86 24.72 -1.92 -11.04
N ALA A 87 25.93 -2.40 -10.78
CA ALA A 87 26.83 -2.91 -11.81
C ALA A 87 26.30 -4.20 -12.47
N LEU A 88 25.76 -5.13 -11.66
CA LEU A 88 25.11 -6.35 -12.15
C LEU A 88 23.86 -6.02 -13.01
N TYR A 89 23.08 -5.02 -12.60
CA TYR A 89 21.96 -4.52 -13.40
C TYR A 89 22.43 -4.01 -14.77
N LEU A 90 23.46 -3.17 -14.83
CA LEU A 90 24.01 -2.67 -16.09
C LEU A 90 24.55 -3.82 -16.98
N GLN A 91 25.16 -4.83 -16.38
CA GLN A 91 25.59 -6.02 -17.10
C GLN A 91 24.39 -6.78 -17.70
N ALA A 92 23.31 -6.97 -16.92
CA ALA A 92 22.12 -7.67 -17.37
C ALA A 92 21.36 -6.92 -18.48
N LEU A 93 21.34 -5.58 -18.39
CA LEU A 93 20.76 -4.67 -19.38
C LEU A 93 21.51 -4.69 -20.72
N ASN A 94 22.84 -4.73 -20.67
CA ASN A 94 23.69 -4.72 -21.86
C ASN A 94 24.00 -6.13 -22.40
N ALA A 95 23.59 -7.18 -21.70
CA ALA A 95 23.75 -8.55 -22.16
C ALA A 95 22.93 -8.77 -23.44
N LYS A 96 23.50 -9.51 -24.39
CA LYS A 96 22.79 -9.90 -25.62
C LYS A 96 21.50 -10.65 -25.27
N PRO A 97 20.43 -10.51 -26.09
CA PRO A 97 19.29 -11.43 -26.05
C PRO A 97 19.82 -12.86 -26.09
N ARG A 98 19.23 -13.75 -25.29
CA ARG A 98 19.66 -15.14 -25.23
C ARG A 98 19.13 -15.88 -26.46
N ASP A 99 19.72 -17.03 -26.80
CA ASP A 99 19.31 -17.82 -27.98
C ASP A 99 17.86 -18.36 -27.87
N ASP A 100 17.28 -18.39 -26.66
CA ASP A 100 15.89 -18.72 -26.36
C ASP A 100 14.93 -17.51 -26.36
N ASP A 101 15.44 -16.29 -26.54
CA ASP A 101 14.64 -15.09 -26.82
C ASP A 101 14.21 -15.12 -28.30
N PHE A 102 13.23 -15.97 -28.63
CA PHE A 102 12.85 -16.28 -30.03
C PHE A 102 12.15 -15.11 -30.77
N ASP A 103 11.77 -14.01 -30.10
CA ASP A 103 11.11 -12.86 -30.71
C ASP A 103 11.39 -11.51 -30.01
N GLU A 104 10.90 -10.43 -30.64
CA GLU A 104 11.01 -9.04 -30.14
C GLU A 104 10.21 -8.83 -28.84
N GLU A 105 9.15 -9.63 -28.62
CA GLU A 105 8.26 -9.57 -27.46
C GLU A 105 8.96 -10.08 -26.19
N SER A 106 9.73 -11.17 -26.27
CA SER A 106 10.51 -11.69 -25.15
C SER A 106 11.61 -10.71 -24.70
N THR A 107 12.23 -10.03 -25.66
CA THR A 107 13.24 -8.98 -25.40
C THR A 107 12.60 -7.77 -24.70
N TYR A 108 11.38 -7.38 -25.11
CA TYR A 108 10.63 -6.31 -24.45
C TYR A 108 10.27 -6.66 -23.00
N ILE A 109 9.72 -7.86 -22.76
CA ILE A 109 9.34 -8.33 -21.42
C ILE A 109 10.57 -8.37 -20.50
N ARG A 110 11.70 -8.89 -21.00
CA ARG A 110 12.96 -8.91 -20.24
C ARG A 110 13.40 -7.50 -19.85
N ARG A 111 13.37 -6.55 -20.79
CA ARG A 111 13.71 -5.14 -20.51
C ARG A 111 12.78 -4.54 -19.47
N ASP A 112 11.48 -4.82 -19.54
CA ASP A 112 10.51 -4.31 -18.58
C ASP A 112 10.79 -4.81 -17.14
N ARG A 113 11.09 -6.11 -16.99
CA ARG A 113 11.50 -6.69 -15.70
C ARG A 113 12.75 -6.04 -15.12
N LEU A 114 13.76 -5.79 -15.97
CA LEU A 114 14.98 -5.09 -15.55
C LEU A 114 14.66 -3.67 -15.07
N LYS A 115 13.77 -2.93 -15.73
CA LYS A 115 13.33 -1.61 -15.21
C LYS A 115 12.70 -1.73 -13.83
N GLY A 116 11.90 -2.77 -13.59
CA GLY A 116 11.38 -3.11 -12.27
C GLY A 116 12.49 -3.24 -11.22
N LEU A 117 13.55 -4.01 -11.52
CA LEU A 117 14.71 -4.17 -10.63
C LEU A 117 15.46 -2.87 -10.37
N ARG A 118 15.62 -2.00 -11.38
CA ARG A 118 16.25 -0.69 -11.19
C ARG A 118 15.46 0.17 -10.20
N ARG A 119 14.13 0.18 -10.34
CA ARG A 119 13.23 0.89 -9.42
C ARG A 119 13.35 0.33 -8.00
N GLU A 120 13.33 -1.00 -7.86
CA GLU A 120 13.50 -1.71 -6.58
C GLU A 120 14.84 -1.35 -5.91
N LEU A 121 15.95 -1.42 -6.65
CA LEU A 121 17.29 -1.03 -6.18
C LEU A 121 17.30 0.41 -5.66
N VAL A 122 16.86 1.34 -6.49
CA VAL A 122 16.88 2.78 -6.18
C VAL A 122 16.02 3.10 -4.97
N GLN A 123 14.80 2.52 -4.89
CA GLN A 123 13.89 2.74 -3.76
C GLN A 123 14.42 2.14 -2.46
N SER A 124 15.01 0.94 -2.51
CA SER A 124 15.63 0.31 -1.33
C SER A 124 16.77 1.18 -0.78
N VAL A 125 17.66 1.65 -1.64
CA VAL A 125 18.75 2.54 -1.24
C VAL A 125 18.24 3.89 -0.73
N ALA A 126 17.20 4.45 -1.34
CA ALA A 126 16.68 5.77 -0.97
C ALA A 126 16.22 5.87 0.49
N GLN A 127 15.73 4.76 1.06
CA GLN A 127 15.33 4.69 2.46
C GLN A 127 16.52 4.78 3.43
N ARG A 128 17.73 4.51 2.93
CA ARG A 128 18.96 4.36 3.72
C ARG A 128 19.96 5.49 3.44
N ASP A 129 20.09 5.86 2.17
CA ASP A 129 21.06 6.81 1.64
C ASP A 129 20.56 7.44 0.33
N ALA A 130 19.87 8.56 0.46
CA ALA A 130 19.29 9.27 -0.68
C ALA A 130 20.35 9.75 -1.70
N ARG A 131 21.58 10.02 -1.25
CA ARG A 131 22.67 10.45 -2.14
C ARG A 131 23.15 9.29 -3.01
N LEU A 132 23.37 8.12 -2.40
CA LEU A 132 23.73 6.92 -3.17
C LEU A 132 22.59 6.52 -4.12
N ALA A 133 21.33 6.64 -3.71
CA ALA A 133 20.19 6.36 -4.59
C ALA A 133 20.16 7.27 -5.83
N LEU A 134 20.48 8.57 -5.67
CA LEU A 134 20.62 9.51 -6.79
C LEU A 134 21.81 9.19 -7.70
N GLU A 135 22.93 8.75 -7.12
CA GLU A 135 24.08 8.28 -7.91
C GLU A 135 23.73 7.00 -8.70
N LEU A 136 22.99 6.08 -8.09
CA LEU A 136 22.55 4.83 -8.72
C LEU A 136 21.52 5.07 -9.82
N ILE A 137 20.48 5.89 -9.60
CA ILE A 137 19.53 6.20 -10.66
C ILE A 137 20.26 6.84 -11.85
N GLN A 138 21.23 7.73 -11.64
CA GLN A 138 21.95 8.37 -12.73
C GLN A 138 22.92 7.41 -13.44
N SER A 139 23.68 6.60 -12.71
CA SER A 139 24.67 5.66 -13.28
C SER A 139 24.04 4.45 -13.96
N THR A 140 22.82 4.06 -13.57
CA THR A 140 22.08 2.93 -14.17
C THR A 140 21.15 3.35 -15.32
N ARG A 141 21.29 4.59 -15.81
CA ARG A 141 20.49 5.10 -16.95
C ARG A 141 20.75 4.31 -18.23
N GLU A 142 19.68 3.93 -18.91
CA GLU A 142 19.77 3.39 -20.27
C GLU A 142 20.28 4.50 -21.22
N THR A 143 21.28 4.18 -22.05
CA THR A 143 21.90 5.10 -23.02
C THR A 143 21.37 4.90 -24.45
N SER A 144 20.35 4.07 -24.65
CA SER A 144 19.82 3.73 -25.97
C SER A 144 18.98 4.84 -26.59
N LYS A 145 19.08 5.04 -27.92
CA LYS A 145 18.25 5.98 -28.70
C LYS A 145 16.74 5.79 -28.51
N GLU A 146 16.26 4.56 -28.27
CA GLU A 146 14.84 4.26 -27.97
C GLU A 146 14.30 4.95 -26.70
N ARG A 147 15.17 5.44 -25.81
CA ARG A 147 14.78 6.20 -24.62
C ARG A 147 14.41 7.63 -24.97
N ASP A 148 15.15 8.25 -25.89
CA ASP A 148 15.01 9.67 -26.23
C ASP A 148 13.68 9.96 -26.94
N ASP A 149 13.06 8.93 -27.54
CA ASP A 149 11.83 9.05 -28.34
C ASP A 149 10.55 8.57 -27.60
N ASN A 150 10.64 8.09 -26.35
CA ASN A 150 9.46 7.63 -25.58
C ASN A 150 9.15 8.56 -24.39
N PRO A 151 8.13 9.43 -24.51
CA PRO A 151 7.75 10.39 -23.46
C PRO A 151 7.37 9.75 -22.12
N GLU A 152 6.71 8.59 -22.12
CA GLU A 152 6.28 7.91 -20.89
C GLU A 152 7.49 7.44 -20.07
N ARG A 153 8.53 6.93 -20.75
CA ARG A 153 9.77 6.49 -20.08
C ARG A 153 10.52 7.63 -19.42
N ILE A 154 10.50 8.81 -20.06
CA ILE A 154 11.10 10.03 -19.54
C ILE A 154 10.33 10.48 -18.29
N GLU A 155 9.00 10.44 -18.32
CA GLU A 155 8.15 10.85 -17.20
C GLU A 155 8.29 9.95 -15.96
N GLU A 156 8.30 8.62 -16.14
CA GLU A 156 8.48 7.68 -15.04
C GLU A 156 9.82 7.87 -14.31
N GLU A 157 10.88 8.11 -15.06
CA GLU A 157 12.20 8.32 -14.49
C GLU A 157 12.30 9.67 -13.75
N GLN A 158 11.69 10.72 -14.29
CA GLN A 158 11.60 11.99 -13.61
C GLN A 158 10.81 11.89 -12.30
N GLU A 159 9.71 11.13 -12.28
CA GLU A 159 8.93 10.93 -11.07
C GLU A 159 9.78 10.24 -9.98
N LEU A 160 10.52 9.20 -10.34
CA LEU A 160 11.43 8.56 -9.39
C LEU A 160 12.52 9.52 -8.90
N GLU A 161 13.14 10.30 -9.80
CA GLU A 161 14.15 11.29 -9.42
C GLU A 161 13.58 12.36 -8.47
N ARG A 162 12.35 12.86 -8.71
CA ARG A 162 11.67 13.80 -7.80
C ARG A 162 11.41 13.23 -6.41
N GLN A 163 10.98 11.97 -6.34
CA GLN A 163 10.78 11.28 -5.06
C GLN A 163 12.09 11.17 -4.28
N LEU A 164 13.19 10.86 -4.97
CA LEU A 164 14.52 10.82 -4.36
C LEU A 164 14.98 12.18 -3.85
N LEU A 165 14.77 13.25 -4.63
CA LEU A 165 15.10 14.61 -4.21
C LEU A 165 14.32 15.00 -2.95
N THR A 166 13.05 14.60 -2.86
CA THR A 166 12.22 14.81 -1.67
C THR A 166 12.79 14.09 -0.45
N GLN A 167 13.29 12.86 -0.60
CA GLN A 167 13.97 12.14 0.49
C GLN A 167 15.31 12.79 0.84
N LEU A 168 16.11 13.17 -0.16
CA LEU A 168 17.40 13.84 0.03
C LEU A 168 17.22 15.15 0.83
N ALA A 169 16.18 15.91 0.55
CA ALA A 169 15.90 17.17 1.24
C ALA A 169 15.72 17.02 2.77
N LYS A 170 15.39 15.82 3.26
CA LYS A 170 15.28 15.55 4.70
C LYS A 170 16.63 15.57 5.40
N SER A 171 17.71 15.23 4.69
CA SER A 171 19.08 15.16 5.20
C SER A 171 20.01 16.26 4.65
N ASP A 172 19.83 16.64 3.39
CA ASP A 172 20.66 17.63 2.66
C ASP A 172 19.77 18.51 1.77
N PRO A 173 19.10 19.52 2.36
CA PRO A 173 18.16 20.39 1.65
C PRO A 173 18.81 21.23 0.55
N GLN A 174 20.09 21.61 0.71
CA GLN A 174 20.80 22.44 -0.26
C GLN A 174 21.20 21.66 -1.50
N LEU A 175 21.70 20.42 -1.34
CA LEU A 175 21.96 19.56 -2.48
C LEU A 175 20.65 19.18 -3.21
N ALA A 176 19.57 18.93 -2.46
CA ALA A 176 18.26 18.66 -3.06
C ALA A 176 17.75 19.85 -3.89
N LEU A 177 17.89 21.09 -3.38
CA LEU A 177 17.59 22.30 -4.13
C LEU A 177 18.41 22.39 -5.44
N GLN A 178 19.73 22.25 -5.35
CA GLN A 178 20.61 22.34 -6.51
C GLN A 178 20.22 21.34 -7.61
N LYS A 179 19.93 20.09 -7.21
CA LYS A 179 19.51 19.05 -8.15
C LYS A 179 18.10 19.30 -8.70
N ALA A 180 17.18 19.83 -7.90
CA ALA A 180 15.83 20.19 -8.34
C ALA A 180 15.84 21.35 -9.35
N GLU A 181 16.70 22.35 -9.17
CA GLU A 181 16.87 23.44 -10.13
C GLU A 181 17.42 22.93 -11.47
N ALA A 182 18.40 22.01 -11.44
CA ALA A 182 18.90 21.36 -12.65
C ALA A 182 17.78 20.56 -13.35
N LEU A 183 16.97 19.83 -12.59
CA LEU A 183 15.84 19.06 -13.13
C LEU A 183 14.76 19.98 -13.74
N LEU A 184 14.41 21.08 -13.07
CA LEU A 184 13.48 22.10 -13.59
C LEU A 184 13.98 22.80 -14.85
N ALA A 185 15.30 23.01 -14.96
CA ALA A 185 15.90 23.60 -16.15
C ALA A 185 15.78 22.68 -17.36
N GLN A 186 15.89 21.36 -17.15
CA GLN A 186 15.71 20.36 -18.21
C GLN A 186 14.22 20.11 -18.50
N PHE A 187 13.39 20.11 -17.46
CA PHE A 187 11.96 19.78 -17.53
C PHE A 187 11.13 20.84 -16.81
N PRO A 188 10.78 21.95 -17.49
CA PRO A 188 10.08 23.07 -16.86
C PRO A 188 8.73 22.74 -16.24
N LYS A 189 8.11 21.63 -16.66
CA LYS A 189 6.80 21.13 -16.20
C LYS A 189 6.89 20.16 -15.02
N ALA A 190 8.09 19.85 -14.52
CA ALA A 190 8.25 18.88 -13.44
C ALA A 190 7.59 19.38 -12.13
N GLU A 191 6.79 18.52 -11.49
CA GLU A 191 6.02 18.88 -10.29
C GLU A 191 6.90 18.87 -9.03
N MET A 192 7.13 20.01 -8.40
CA MET A 192 8.04 20.09 -7.25
C MET A 192 7.35 20.29 -5.90
N HIS A 193 6.02 20.22 -5.83
CA HIS A 193 5.25 20.57 -4.62
C HIS A 193 5.60 19.69 -3.41
N GLY A 194 5.82 18.38 -3.59
CA GLY A 194 6.24 17.47 -2.51
C GLY A 194 7.62 17.80 -1.94
N LEU A 195 8.59 18.11 -2.82
CA LEU A 195 9.93 18.56 -2.42
C LEU A 195 9.87 19.91 -1.70
N ILE A 196 9.11 20.87 -2.23
CA ILE A 196 8.91 22.18 -1.61
C ILE A 196 8.33 22.01 -0.20
N GLY A 197 7.34 21.13 -0.01
CA GLY A 197 6.78 20.84 1.31
C GLY A 197 7.82 20.30 2.30
N THR A 198 8.70 19.41 1.84
CA THR A 198 9.80 18.92 2.68
C THR A 198 10.79 20.03 3.00
N LEU A 199 11.22 20.81 2.01
CA LEU A 199 12.12 21.94 2.20
C LEU A 199 11.51 23.00 3.13
N MET A 200 10.21 23.26 3.08
CA MET A 200 9.56 24.22 3.98
C MET A 200 9.79 23.87 5.46
N THR A 201 9.86 22.57 5.78
CA THR A 201 10.15 22.10 7.14
C THR A 201 11.63 22.05 7.48
N LYS A 202 12.52 21.87 6.49
CA LYS A 202 13.96 21.63 6.69
C LYS A 202 14.83 22.87 6.44
N ASP A 203 14.50 23.63 5.41
CA ASP A 203 15.18 24.84 4.95
C ASP A 203 14.19 25.75 4.19
N LYS A 204 13.62 26.71 4.92
CA LYS A 204 12.63 27.65 4.38
C LYS A 204 13.21 28.54 3.27
N ALA A 205 14.51 28.84 3.29
CA ALA A 205 15.15 29.65 2.27
C ALA A 205 15.24 28.87 0.95
N ALA A 206 15.67 27.60 1.02
CA ALA A 206 15.67 26.69 -0.13
C ALA A 206 14.25 26.48 -0.70
N ALA A 207 13.26 26.29 0.17
CA ALA A 207 11.86 26.17 -0.25
C ALA A 207 11.37 27.42 -0.98
N THR A 208 11.73 28.60 -0.48
CA THR A 208 11.38 29.89 -1.07
C THR A 208 12.02 30.05 -2.46
N GLN A 209 13.29 29.69 -2.58
CA GLN A 209 14.02 29.74 -3.85
C GLN A 209 13.40 28.79 -4.89
N LEU A 210 13.17 27.53 -4.53
CA LEU A 210 12.56 26.56 -5.44
C LEU A 210 11.14 26.96 -5.84
N THR A 211 10.35 27.49 -4.91
CA THR A 211 8.99 27.99 -5.20
C THR A 211 9.01 29.11 -6.23
N LYS A 212 9.95 30.05 -6.13
CA LYS A 212 10.11 31.13 -7.13
C LYS A 212 10.48 30.57 -8.51
N ALA A 213 11.33 29.55 -8.57
CA ALA A 213 11.68 28.89 -9.82
C ALA A 213 10.45 28.20 -10.46
N VAL A 214 9.64 27.50 -9.67
CA VAL A 214 8.39 26.89 -10.14
C VAL A 214 7.39 27.95 -10.63
N LEU A 215 7.17 29.03 -9.87
CA LEU A 215 6.27 30.11 -10.27
C LEU A 215 6.70 30.77 -11.58
N LYS A 216 8.01 30.93 -11.80
CA LYS A 216 8.54 31.43 -13.08
C LYS A 216 8.14 30.54 -14.25
N ASN A 217 8.22 29.21 -14.09
CA ASN A 217 7.83 28.26 -15.13
C ASN A 217 6.32 28.23 -15.35
N LEU A 218 5.52 28.26 -14.28
CA LEU A 218 4.05 28.31 -14.39
C LEU A 218 3.57 29.56 -15.17
N LYS A 219 4.22 30.71 -14.96
CA LYS A 219 3.92 31.95 -15.68
C LYS A 219 4.35 31.93 -17.15
N ALA A 220 5.40 31.18 -17.48
CA ALA A 220 5.90 31.04 -18.85
C ALA A 220 5.16 29.93 -19.63
N GLY A 221 4.26 29.18 -18.99
CA GLY A 221 3.52 28.09 -19.58
C GLY A 221 2.59 28.54 -20.71
N LYS A 222 2.34 27.63 -21.66
CA LYS A 222 1.52 27.91 -22.83
C LYS A 222 0.03 27.62 -22.57
N PRO A 223 -0.91 28.21 -23.32
CA PRO A 223 -2.35 27.97 -23.14
C PRO A 223 -2.76 26.49 -23.20
N GLU A 224 -2.13 25.69 -24.04
CA GLU A 224 -2.35 24.25 -24.15
C GLU A 224 -2.03 23.48 -22.85
N ASP A 225 -1.17 24.04 -21.99
CA ASP A 225 -0.77 23.43 -20.71
C ASP A 225 -1.64 23.89 -19.53
N ALA A 226 -2.67 24.71 -19.77
CA ALA A 226 -3.40 25.40 -18.71
C ALA A 226 -4.02 24.48 -17.65
N MET A 227 -4.42 23.25 -18.02
CA MET A 227 -4.92 22.28 -17.04
C MET A 227 -3.82 21.78 -16.09
N ALA A 228 -2.65 21.45 -16.64
CA ALA A 228 -1.48 21.02 -15.87
C ALA A 228 -0.96 22.17 -14.99
N ILE A 229 -0.84 23.39 -15.54
CA ILE A 229 -0.45 24.60 -14.80
C ILE A 229 -1.40 24.83 -13.62
N ASN A 230 -2.71 24.71 -13.83
CA ASN A 230 -3.69 24.91 -12.76
C ASN A 230 -3.57 23.84 -11.66
N SER A 231 -3.43 22.56 -12.03
CA SER A 231 -3.20 21.47 -11.07
C SER A 231 -1.94 21.73 -10.23
N GLN A 232 -0.82 22.06 -10.88
CA GLN A 232 0.44 22.34 -10.22
C GLN A 232 0.36 23.57 -9.31
N ALA A 233 -0.30 24.65 -9.75
CA ALA A 233 -0.50 25.84 -8.95
C ALA A 233 -1.36 25.57 -7.70
N MET A 234 -2.43 24.78 -7.82
CA MET A 234 -3.28 24.39 -6.68
C MET A 234 -2.53 23.52 -5.68
N SER A 235 -1.79 22.50 -6.14
CA SER A 235 -0.95 21.65 -5.28
C SER A 235 0.15 22.46 -4.59
N LEU A 236 0.81 23.36 -5.33
CA LEU A 236 1.80 24.27 -4.76
C LEU A 236 1.18 25.17 -3.69
N PHE A 237 0.03 25.80 -3.98
CA PHE A 237 -0.69 26.66 -3.04
C PHE A 237 -1.02 25.93 -1.74
N ALA A 238 -1.54 24.70 -1.84
CA ALA A 238 -1.89 23.91 -0.66
C ALA A 238 -0.68 23.66 0.24
N VAL A 239 0.47 23.36 -0.36
CA VAL A 239 1.72 23.15 0.37
C VAL A 239 2.22 24.44 1.01
N ILE A 240 2.28 25.55 0.27
CA ILE A 240 2.93 26.79 0.76
C ILE A 240 2.07 27.61 1.73
N SER A 241 0.74 27.44 1.68
CA SER A 241 -0.23 28.15 2.52
C SER A 241 -0.74 27.32 3.70
N GLY A 242 -0.67 25.99 3.61
CA GLY A 242 -1.32 25.07 4.53
C GLY A 242 -2.85 25.00 4.35
N GLU A 243 -3.41 25.61 3.31
CA GLU A 243 -4.84 25.63 3.01
C GLU A 243 -5.16 24.92 1.70
N SER A 244 -6.12 24.00 1.71
CA SER A 244 -6.57 23.32 0.49
C SER A 244 -7.73 24.06 -0.14
N LEU A 245 -7.63 24.33 -1.44
CA LEU A 245 -8.74 24.82 -2.26
C LEU A 245 -9.82 23.74 -2.49
N VAL A 246 -9.52 22.47 -2.16
CA VAL A 246 -10.40 21.31 -2.33
C VAL A 246 -10.69 20.63 -0.99
N PRO A 247 -11.96 20.44 -0.60
CA PRO A 247 -12.34 19.45 0.39
C PRO A 247 -12.31 18.07 -0.31
N TYR A 248 -11.38 17.19 0.05
CA TYR A 248 -11.36 15.84 -0.50
C TYR A 248 -12.59 15.07 0.02
N PRO A 249 -13.52 14.59 -0.82
CA PRO A 249 -14.56 13.66 -0.38
C PRO A 249 -13.89 12.29 -0.17
N GLY A 250 -13.24 12.11 0.97
CA GLY A 250 -12.45 10.90 1.26
C GLY A 250 -11.32 11.08 2.29
N ALA A 251 -10.90 12.30 2.63
CA ALA A 251 -9.80 12.53 3.58
C ALA A 251 -10.21 12.47 5.06
N GLU A 252 -11.24 11.70 5.40
CA GLU A 252 -11.51 11.26 6.76
C GLU A 252 -11.23 9.77 6.85
N SER A 253 -9.94 9.44 6.85
CA SER A 253 -9.41 8.24 7.48
C SER A 253 -8.00 8.46 8.02
N VAL A 254 -7.72 9.68 8.47
CA VAL A 254 -6.73 9.87 9.54
C VAL A 254 -7.57 10.15 10.78
N PRO A 255 -7.64 9.23 11.76
CA PRO A 255 -8.28 9.54 13.02
C PRO A 255 -7.68 10.86 13.52
N ALA A 256 -8.53 11.82 13.90
CA ALA A 256 -8.07 12.98 14.62
C ALA A 256 -7.47 12.49 15.93
N ASP A 257 -6.16 12.26 15.92
CA ASP A 257 -5.39 12.03 17.13
C ASP A 257 -5.64 13.23 18.03
N LYS A 258 -6.29 12.99 19.17
CA LYS A 258 -6.62 14.00 20.19
C LYS A 258 -5.36 14.34 21.00
N SER A 259 -4.21 14.46 20.36
CA SER A 259 -3.01 15.05 20.93
C SER A 259 -3.02 16.53 20.60
N SER A 260 -3.27 17.33 21.64
CA SER A 260 -3.20 18.79 21.62
C SER A 260 -1.74 19.24 21.54
N ASP A 261 -1.10 19.08 20.38
CA ASP A 261 0.13 19.80 20.02
C ASP A 261 0.48 19.60 18.52
N LYS A 262 -0.46 19.90 17.61
CA LYS A 262 -0.11 19.97 16.19
C LYS A 262 0.72 21.23 15.94
N PRO A 263 1.98 21.14 15.49
CA PRO A 263 2.75 22.30 15.11
C PRO A 263 1.98 23.08 14.02
N LYS A 264 1.87 24.40 14.18
CA LYS A 264 1.24 25.26 13.17
C LYS A 264 1.89 24.98 11.82
N PRO A 265 1.12 24.81 10.72
CA PRO A 265 1.69 24.58 9.41
C PRO A 265 2.68 25.71 9.09
N VAL A 266 3.91 25.33 8.73
CA VAL A 266 4.91 26.30 8.28
C VAL A 266 4.40 26.89 6.97
N THR A 267 4.20 28.20 6.91
CA THR A 267 3.79 28.89 5.67
C THR A 267 4.96 29.67 5.08
N LEU A 268 5.00 29.78 3.75
CA LEU A 268 5.92 30.69 3.07
C LEU A 268 5.45 32.15 3.18
N ASP A 269 6.26 33.06 2.62
CA ASP A 269 5.97 34.49 2.59
C ASP A 269 4.60 34.78 1.95
N ALA A 270 3.84 35.68 2.57
CA ALA A 270 2.49 36.04 2.14
C ALA A 270 2.43 36.56 0.69
N ALA A 271 3.51 37.20 0.20
CA ALA A 271 3.59 37.65 -1.18
C ALA A 271 3.63 36.48 -2.17
N ILE A 272 4.35 35.41 -1.85
CA ILE A 272 4.46 34.20 -2.70
C ILE A 272 3.14 33.43 -2.69
N VAL A 273 2.50 33.32 -1.51
CA VAL A 273 1.18 32.69 -1.39
C VAL A 273 0.13 33.46 -2.20
N ARG A 274 0.13 34.79 -2.10
CA ARG A 274 -0.73 35.66 -2.90
C ARG A 274 -0.47 35.52 -4.40
N GLU A 275 0.78 35.56 -4.83
CA GLU A 275 1.17 35.39 -6.23
C GLU A 275 0.68 34.05 -6.80
N THR A 276 0.77 32.98 -6.01
CA THR A 276 0.26 31.65 -6.39
C THR A 276 -1.27 31.66 -6.51
N ALA A 277 -1.97 32.28 -5.54
CA ALA A 277 -3.43 32.45 -5.59
C ALA A 277 -3.89 33.28 -6.80
N GLU A 278 -3.12 34.29 -7.19
CA GLU A 278 -3.39 35.11 -8.38
C GLU A 278 -3.28 34.28 -9.66
N ILE A 279 -2.28 33.40 -9.80
CA ILE A 279 -2.15 32.48 -10.95
C ILE A 279 -3.36 31.54 -11.03
N ILE A 280 -3.77 30.94 -9.91
CA ILE A 280 -4.95 30.05 -9.85
C ILE A 280 -6.21 30.80 -10.26
N GLY A 281 -6.42 31.99 -9.69
CA GLY A 281 -7.60 32.79 -9.98
C GLY A 281 -7.63 33.29 -11.43
N GLN A 282 -6.48 33.62 -12.03
CA GLN A 282 -6.38 33.94 -13.47
C GLN A 282 -6.73 32.72 -14.34
N ASN A 283 -6.30 31.52 -13.96
CA ASN A 283 -6.67 30.28 -14.65
C ASN A 283 -8.18 30.01 -14.59
N PHE A 284 -8.84 30.29 -13.47
CA PHE A 284 -10.30 30.19 -13.35
C PHE A 284 -11.02 31.26 -14.18
N LEU A 285 -10.50 32.49 -14.27
CA LEU A 285 -11.10 33.53 -15.10
C LEU A 285 -11.11 33.16 -16.58
N GLN A 286 -10.11 32.42 -17.04
CA GLN A 286 -10.10 31.88 -18.40
C GLN A 286 -11.23 30.87 -18.67
N ALA A 287 -11.84 30.24 -17.66
CA ALA A 287 -12.98 29.33 -17.86
C ALA A 287 -14.19 30.00 -18.54
N PHE A 288 -14.24 31.34 -18.52
CA PHE A 288 -15.28 32.15 -19.13
C PHE A 288 -14.87 32.71 -20.51
N SER A 289 -13.72 32.30 -21.04
CA SER A 289 -13.24 32.74 -22.35
C SER A 289 -13.98 32.00 -23.48
N PRO A 290 -14.50 32.70 -24.51
CA PRO A 290 -15.23 32.08 -25.62
C PRO A 290 -14.35 31.20 -26.53
N ASN A 291 -13.03 31.31 -26.42
CA ASN A 291 -12.07 30.59 -27.26
C ASN A 291 -11.55 29.28 -26.63
N ASN A 292 -12.06 28.89 -25.45
CA ASN A 292 -11.60 27.70 -24.75
C ASN A 292 -12.42 26.47 -25.13
N ASP A 293 -11.76 25.31 -25.07
CA ASP A 293 -12.42 24.01 -25.16
C ASP A 293 -13.49 23.86 -24.06
N GLU A 294 -14.67 23.35 -24.43
CA GLU A 294 -15.83 23.21 -23.54
C GLU A 294 -15.54 22.28 -22.36
N SER A 295 -14.79 21.19 -22.58
CA SER A 295 -14.42 20.23 -21.53
C SER A 295 -13.45 20.85 -20.51
N VAL A 296 -12.50 21.67 -21.00
CA VAL A 296 -11.55 22.40 -20.17
C VAL A 296 -12.28 23.46 -19.32
N SER A 297 -13.24 24.16 -19.92
CA SER A 297 -14.05 25.17 -19.23
C SER A 297 -14.94 24.54 -18.15
N ARG A 298 -15.60 23.41 -18.46
CA ARG A 298 -16.40 22.64 -17.50
C ARG A 298 -15.59 22.15 -16.30
N ASN A 299 -14.38 21.64 -16.52
CA ASN A 299 -13.50 21.18 -15.44
C ASN A 299 -13.12 22.35 -14.50
N ARG A 300 -12.73 23.50 -15.06
CA ARG A 300 -12.41 24.69 -14.25
C ARG A 300 -13.60 25.21 -13.45
N LEU A 301 -14.81 25.19 -14.03
CA LEU A 301 -16.03 25.55 -13.31
C LEU A 301 -16.31 24.58 -12.16
N PHE A 302 -16.19 23.26 -12.36
CA PHE A 302 -16.36 22.28 -11.29
C PHE A 302 -15.48 22.59 -10.05
N TRP A 303 -14.20 22.93 -10.27
CA TRP A 303 -13.28 23.29 -9.19
C TRP A 303 -13.59 24.65 -8.55
N LEU A 304 -14.06 25.62 -9.34
CA LEU A 304 -14.48 26.92 -8.83
C LEU A 304 -15.69 26.83 -7.88
N TYR A 305 -16.62 25.92 -8.16
CA TYR A 305 -17.82 25.69 -7.35
C TYR A 305 -17.59 24.88 -6.07
N GLN A 306 -16.35 24.45 -5.80
CA GLN A 306 -16.03 23.86 -4.50
C GLN A 306 -16.21 24.91 -3.37
N PRO A 307 -16.86 24.56 -2.24
CA PRO A 307 -17.23 25.52 -1.20
C PRO A 307 -16.07 26.35 -0.62
N SER A 308 -14.85 25.81 -0.65
CA SER A 308 -13.64 26.47 -0.14
C SER A 308 -12.97 27.43 -1.12
N THR A 309 -13.14 27.24 -2.44
CA THR A 309 -12.31 27.90 -3.46
C THR A 309 -12.44 29.42 -3.43
N VAL A 310 -13.67 29.96 -3.52
CA VAL A 310 -13.90 31.41 -3.54
C VAL A 310 -13.50 32.09 -2.23
N LYS A 311 -13.76 31.43 -1.09
CA LYS A 311 -13.41 31.94 0.24
C LYS A 311 -11.90 32.11 0.41
N ILE A 312 -11.13 31.12 -0.04
CA ILE A 312 -9.66 31.16 0.02
C ILE A 312 -9.13 32.22 -0.95
N LEU A 313 -9.66 32.29 -2.18
CA LEU A 313 -9.25 33.33 -3.12
C LEU A 313 -9.57 34.75 -2.60
N ASP A 314 -10.69 34.96 -1.91
CA ASP A 314 -11.00 36.26 -1.30
C ASP A 314 -10.01 36.64 -0.20
N LYS A 315 -9.58 35.65 0.59
CA LYS A 315 -8.57 35.84 1.65
C LYS A 315 -7.20 36.25 1.09
N TYR A 316 -6.72 35.61 0.03
CA TYR A 316 -5.35 35.81 -0.48
C TYR A 316 -5.25 36.75 -1.69
N SER A 317 -6.29 36.83 -2.51
CA SER A 317 -6.38 37.68 -3.70
C SER A 317 -7.81 38.27 -3.89
N PRO A 318 -8.23 39.22 -3.04
CA PRO A 318 -9.58 39.78 -3.05
C PRO A 318 -9.92 40.53 -4.35
N GLY A 319 -8.91 40.98 -5.09
CA GLY A 319 -9.10 41.56 -6.42
C GLY A 319 -9.60 40.53 -7.43
N ILE A 320 -8.95 39.35 -7.47
CA ILE A 320 -9.35 38.27 -8.38
C ILE A 320 -10.65 37.61 -7.94
N ALA A 321 -10.88 37.45 -6.63
CA ALA A 321 -12.14 36.92 -6.11
C ALA A 321 -13.35 37.74 -6.58
N ARG A 322 -13.26 39.08 -6.50
CA ARG A 322 -14.31 39.99 -7.00
C ARG A 322 -14.53 39.86 -8.51
N GLN A 323 -13.45 39.71 -9.29
CA GLN A 323 -13.55 39.49 -10.74
C GLN A 323 -14.24 38.16 -11.06
N LEU A 324 -13.88 37.08 -10.36
CA LEU A 324 -14.49 35.76 -10.53
C LEU A 324 -15.98 35.77 -10.17
N GLN A 325 -16.36 36.41 -9.06
CA GLN A 325 -17.76 36.56 -8.67
C GLN A 325 -18.56 37.33 -9.73
N ALA A 326 -18.01 38.42 -10.27
CA ALA A 326 -18.64 39.17 -11.36
C ALA A 326 -18.82 38.31 -12.62
N LYS A 327 -17.80 37.52 -12.99
CA LYS A 327 -17.87 36.62 -14.15
C LYS A 327 -18.83 35.45 -13.97
N VAL A 328 -18.90 34.85 -12.79
CA VAL A 328 -19.91 33.83 -12.47
C VAL A 328 -21.31 34.41 -12.57
N ALA A 329 -21.53 35.63 -12.06
CA ALA A 329 -22.83 36.30 -12.13
C ALA A 329 -23.21 36.66 -13.58
N GLU A 330 -22.26 37.16 -14.38
CA GLU A 330 -22.45 37.41 -15.81
C GLU A 330 -22.82 36.12 -16.54
N PHE A 331 -22.06 35.05 -16.33
CA PHE A 331 -22.29 33.74 -16.93
C PHE A 331 -23.67 33.16 -16.57
N LYS A 332 -24.08 33.23 -15.29
CA LYS A 332 -25.42 32.78 -14.86
C LYS A 332 -26.55 33.53 -15.59
N ARG A 333 -26.35 34.81 -15.91
CA ARG A 333 -27.35 35.64 -16.62
C ARG A 333 -27.43 35.32 -18.11
N THR A 334 -26.29 35.06 -18.74
CA THR A 334 -26.19 34.84 -20.19
C THR A 334 -26.23 33.36 -20.59
N ALA A 335 -26.15 32.44 -19.63
CA ALA A 335 -26.11 31.00 -19.86
C ALA A 335 -27.34 30.46 -20.59
N ASN A 336 -27.09 29.54 -21.52
CA ASN A 336 -28.10 28.77 -22.21
C ASN A 336 -28.73 27.67 -21.28
N PRO A 337 -29.81 26.99 -21.69
CA PRO A 337 -30.46 25.99 -20.85
C PRO A 337 -29.56 24.82 -20.41
N SER A 338 -28.64 24.36 -21.27
CA SER A 338 -27.70 23.27 -20.97
C SER A 338 -26.69 23.70 -19.89
N GLU A 339 -26.13 24.90 -20.02
CA GLU A 339 -25.19 25.47 -19.06
C GLU A 339 -25.85 25.72 -17.70
N LYS A 340 -27.11 26.18 -17.67
CA LYS A 340 -27.88 26.34 -16.43
C LYS A 340 -28.10 25.02 -15.71
N MET A 341 -28.41 23.96 -16.45
CA MET A 341 -28.58 22.62 -15.89
C MET A 341 -27.26 22.07 -15.32
N MET A 342 -26.15 22.29 -16.03
CA MET A 342 -24.80 21.94 -15.54
C MET A 342 -24.47 22.65 -14.22
N LEU A 343 -24.73 23.95 -14.11
CA LEU A 343 -24.48 24.72 -12.88
C LEU A 343 -25.32 24.21 -11.71
N ALA A 344 -26.61 23.93 -11.95
CA ALA A 344 -27.52 23.39 -10.92
C ALA A 344 -27.05 22.02 -10.40
N GLU A 345 -26.55 21.16 -11.29
CA GLU A 345 -26.00 19.85 -10.90
C GLU A 345 -24.72 19.98 -10.07
N MET A 346 -23.83 20.91 -10.41
CA MET A 346 -22.63 21.18 -9.62
C MET A 346 -22.96 21.71 -8.21
N GLU A 347 -23.92 22.63 -8.09
CA GLU A 347 -24.43 23.12 -6.81
C GLU A 347 -25.07 21.98 -5.98
N ARG A 348 -25.75 21.04 -6.63
CA ARG A 348 -26.32 19.85 -5.97
C ARG A 348 -25.24 18.89 -5.47
N MET A 349 -24.25 18.55 -6.29
CA MET A 349 -23.19 17.61 -5.92
C MET A 349 -22.37 18.06 -4.70
N THR A 350 -22.15 19.36 -4.55
CA THR A 350 -21.40 19.95 -3.43
C THR A 350 -22.19 20.01 -2.11
N SER A 351 -23.48 19.65 -2.13
CA SER A 351 -24.38 19.71 -0.97
C SER A 351 -24.61 18.37 -0.24
N TYR A 352 -24.12 17.23 -0.76
CA TYR A 352 -24.33 15.91 -0.14
C TYR A 352 -23.38 15.65 1.05
N ALA A 353 -23.93 15.55 2.27
CA ALA A 353 -23.23 15.08 3.48
C ALA A 353 -23.22 13.54 3.60
N ARG A 354 -22.23 12.95 4.29
CA ARG A 354 -22.13 11.50 4.54
C ARG A 354 -23.32 10.97 5.38
N PRO A 355 -23.77 9.71 5.19
CA PRO A 355 -24.88 9.15 5.97
C PRO A 355 -24.49 8.85 7.43
N THR A 356 -25.44 8.96 8.36
CA THR A 356 -25.29 8.62 9.79
C THR A 356 -26.25 7.48 10.19
N VAL A 357 -26.07 6.91 11.38
CA VAL A 357 -27.00 5.88 11.93
C VAL A 357 -28.42 6.45 11.98
N GLU A 358 -28.56 7.70 12.40
CA GLU A 358 -29.83 8.42 12.49
C GLU A 358 -30.47 8.58 11.10
N THR A 359 -29.68 8.93 10.07
CA THR A 359 -30.24 9.05 8.71
C THR A 359 -30.62 7.70 8.12
N MET A 360 -29.91 6.61 8.46
CA MET A 360 -30.32 5.25 8.08
C MET A 360 -31.62 4.85 8.76
N LEU A 361 -31.77 5.12 10.06
CA LEU A 361 -32.99 4.81 10.81
C LEU A 361 -34.18 5.66 10.33
N GLU A 362 -33.97 6.93 10.00
CA GLU A 362 -35.01 7.77 9.39
C GLU A 362 -35.42 7.26 8.00
N SER A 363 -34.46 6.77 7.21
CA SER A 363 -34.73 6.16 5.91
C SER A 363 -35.47 4.84 6.06
N ALA A 364 -35.11 4.02 7.05
CA ALA A 364 -35.80 2.77 7.39
C ALA A 364 -37.27 2.98 7.78
N LYS A 365 -37.57 4.08 8.50
CA LYS A 365 -38.96 4.46 8.86
C LYS A 365 -39.82 4.83 7.64
N LYS A 366 -39.19 5.32 6.57
CA LYS A 366 -39.87 5.77 5.34
C LYS A 366 -39.95 4.67 4.27
N ALA A 367 -39.07 3.68 4.34
CA ALA A 367 -39.01 2.56 3.40
C ALA A 367 -39.92 1.39 3.82
N THR A 368 -40.18 0.47 2.88
CA THR A 368 -40.91 -0.77 3.13
C THR A 368 -40.22 -1.96 2.47
N GLY A 369 -40.60 -3.18 2.85
CA GLY A 369 -40.02 -4.40 2.27
C GLY A 369 -38.52 -4.52 2.49
N GLU A 370 -37.82 -4.99 1.45
CA GLU A 370 -36.38 -5.26 1.46
C GLU A 370 -35.53 -4.00 1.70
N GLU A 371 -35.96 -2.84 1.18
CA GLU A 371 -35.26 -1.57 1.33
C GLU A 371 -35.23 -1.10 2.80
N ARG A 372 -36.34 -1.28 3.54
CA ARG A 372 -36.39 -1.03 4.98
C ARG A 372 -35.37 -1.90 5.72
N ASP A 373 -35.36 -3.19 5.42
CA ASP A 373 -34.49 -4.15 6.08
C ASP A 373 -33.00 -3.87 5.75
N GLY A 374 -32.69 -3.43 4.53
CA GLY A 374 -31.36 -2.97 4.15
C GLY A 374 -30.89 -1.75 4.96
N TYR A 375 -31.78 -0.81 5.27
CA TYR A 375 -31.44 0.33 6.13
C TYR A 375 -31.21 -0.07 7.60
N TYR A 376 -32.00 -1.00 8.14
CA TYR A 376 -31.76 -1.55 9.48
C TYR A 376 -30.45 -2.35 9.55
N PHE A 377 -30.15 -3.12 8.50
CA PHE A 377 -28.90 -3.86 8.38
C PHE A 377 -27.70 -2.89 8.39
N ARG A 378 -27.72 -1.85 7.54
CA ARG A 378 -26.69 -0.78 7.51
C ARG A 378 -26.55 -0.07 8.84
N ALA A 379 -27.67 0.27 9.50
CA ALA A 379 -27.64 0.91 10.81
C ALA A 379 -27.00 0.02 11.89
N ALA A 380 -27.27 -1.29 11.84
CA ALA A 380 -26.66 -2.27 12.73
C ALA A 380 -25.16 -2.44 12.47
N GLU A 381 -24.71 -2.51 11.21
CA GLU A 381 -23.28 -2.54 10.87
C GLU A 381 -22.55 -1.30 11.40
N MET A 382 -23.11 -0.11 11.16
CA MET A 382 -22.54 1.14 11.66
C MET A 382 -22.50 1.21 13.20
N ALA A 383 -23.45 0.57 13.89
CA ALA A 383 -23.43 0.47 15.35
C ALA A 383 -22.34 -0.49 15.82
N LEU A 384 -22.12 -1.62 15.14
CA LEU A 384 -21.02 -2.55 15.42
C LEU A 384 -19.65 -1.91 15.22
N GLU A 385 -19.46 -1.15 14.13
CA GLU A 385 -18.21 -0.41 13.86
C GLU A 385 -17.88 0.59 14.98
N LYS A 386 -18.91 1.10 15.67
CA LYS A 386 -18.78 2.01 16.82
C LYS A 386 -18.67 1.29 18.16
N GLY A 387 -18.70 -0.05 18.19
CA GLY A 387 -18.69 -0.85 19.42
C GLY A 387 -20.03 -0.85 20.19
N GLU A 388 -21.12 -0.38 19.58
CA GLU A 388 -22.44 -0.26 20.21
C GLU A 388 -23.27 -1.54 20.02
N ARG A 389 -22.85 -2.64 20.67
CA ARG A 389 -23.45 -3.98 20.51
C ARG A 389 -24.95 -4.04 20.76
N ASP A 390 -25.41 -3.46 21.86
CA ASP A 390 -26.83 -3.50 22.24
C ASP A 390 -27.70 -2.85 21.16
N LYS A 391 -27.21 -1.76 20.56
CA LYS A 391 -27.88 -1.07 19.46
C LYS A 391 -27.84 -1.91 18.18
N ALA A 392 -26.71 -2.53 17.86
CA ALA A 392 -26.61 -3.42 16.72
C ALA A 392 -27.58 -4.61 16.83
N GLN A 393 -27.69 -5.21 18.01
CA GLN A 393 -28.66 -6.27 18.29
C GLN A 393 -30.10 -5.77 18.19
N GLN A 394 -30.39 -4.58 18.73
CA GLN A 394 -31.70 -3.95 18.62
C GLN A 394 -32.09 -3.69 17.16
N PHE A 395 -31.19 -3.11 16.37
CA PHE A 395 -31.43 -2.80 14.96
C PHE A 395 -31.52 -4.09 14.12
N GLY A 396 -30.70 -5.10 14.42
CA GLY A 396 -30.77 -6.41 13.79
C GLY A 396 -32.08 -7.14 14.05
N ALA A 397 -32.67 -6.99 15.24
CA ALA A 397 -33.98 -7.56 15.58
C ALA A 397 -35.13 -6.96 14.76
N GLU A 398 -34.99 -5.73 14.27
CA GLU A 398 -35.98 -5.05 13.43
C GLU A 398 -36.01 -5.55 11.96
N ILE A 399 -35.01 -6.34 11.56
CA ILE A 399 -34.90 -6.93 10.22
C ILE A 399 -35.95 -8.05 10.08
N LYS A 400 -36.83 -7.95 9.07
CA LYS A 400 -37.88 -8.95 8.82
C LYS A 400 -37.41 -10.11 7.95
N SER A 401 -36.56 -9.83 6.97
CA SER A 401 -35.90 -10.82 6.12
C SER A 401 -35.14 -11.84 6.97
N ARG A 402 -35.47 -13.12 6.79
CA ARG A 402 -34.82 -14.21 7.51
C ARG A 402 -33.34 -14.28 7.18
N GLU A 403 -32.99 -14.15 5.91
CA GLU A 403 -31.61 -14.20 5.42
C GLU A 403 -30.76 -13.07 6.02
N LEU A 404 -31.23 -11.82 5.95
CA LEU A 404 -30.51 -10.68 6.53
C LEU A 404 -30.43 -10.76 8.06
N ARG A 405 -31.45 -11.30 8.72
CA ARG A 405 -31.42 -11.51 10.18
C ARG A 405 -30.41 -12.58 10.58
N GLU A 406 -30.37 -13.71 9.86
CA GLU A 406 -29.38 -14.78 10.09
C GLU A 406 -27.96 -14.27 9.81
N ALA A 407 -27.76 -13.47 8.75
CA ALA A 407 -26.48 -12.83 8.47
C ALA A 407 -26.04 -11.87 9.59
N MET A 408 -26.94 -11.00 10.06
CA MET A 408 -26.66 -10.07 11.16
C MET A 408 -26.40 -10.80 12.48
N GLN A 409 -27.14 -11.88 12.78
CA GLN A 409 -26.88 -12.71 13.95
C GLN A 409 -25.51 -13.37 13.88
N LYS A 410 -25.13 -13.92 12.73
CA LYS A 410 -23.79 -14.50 12.53
C LYS A 410 -22.70 -13.45 12.76
N GLN A 411 -22.90 -12.22 12.27
CA GLN A 411 -21.95 -11.12 12.49
C GLN A 411 -21.83 -10.75 13.97
N LEU A 412 -22.95 -10.68 14.70
CA LEU A 412 -22.95 -10.46 16.15
C LEU A 412 -22.21 -11.57 16.91
N GLU A 413 -22.49 -12.83 16.60
CA GLU A 413 -21.82 -13.99 17.21
C GLU A 413 -20.31 -13.96 16.95
N GLN A 414 -19.90 -13.61 15.73
CA GLN A 414 -18.50 -13.44 15.36
C GLN A 414 -17.84 -12.31 16.15
N THR A 415 -18.45 -11.13 16.25
CA THR A 415 -17.91 -10.00 17.03
C THR A 415 -17.80 -10.36 18.52
N VAL A 416 -18.76 -11.11 19.08
CA VAL A 416 -18.70 -11.60 20.47
C VAL A 416 -17.52 -12.54 20.68
N LEU A 417 -17.31 -13.49 19.77
CA LEU A 417 -16.16 -14.40 19.81
C LEU A 417 -14.83 -13.63 19.70
N GLU A 418 -14.70 -12.72 18.75
CA GLU A 418 -13.50 -11.89 18.54
C GLU A 418 -13.16 -11.05 19.78
N GLU A 419 -14.17 -10.49 20.45
CA GLU A 419 -13.93 -9.79 21.72
C GLU A 419 -13.54 -10.73 22.85
N ALA A 420 -14.16 -11.92 22.96
CA ALA A 420 -13.79 -12.90 23.99
C ALA A 420 -12.35 -13.38 23.79
N LEU A 421 -11.93 -13.60 22.54
CA LEU A 421 -10.56 -13.89 22.15
C LEU A 421 -9.62 -12.74 22.54
N THR A 422 -9.95 -11.51 22.16
CA THR A 422 -9.13 -10.32 22.43
C THR A 422 -9.00 -10.03 23.93
N LYS A 423 -10.09 -10.17 24.70
CA LYS A 423 -10.09 -10.01 26.17
C LYS A 423 -9.43 -11.20 26.87
N GLY A 424 -9.22 -12.31 26.16
CA GLY A 424 -8.71 -13.58 26.67
C GLY A 424 -9.59 -14.12 27.78
N GLU A 425 -10.90 -14.15 27.56
CA GLU A 425 -11.90 -14.84 28.37
C GLU A 425 -11.90 -16.33 28.03
N PHE A 426 -10.87 -17.05 28.46
CA PHE A 426 -10.56 -18.40 27.95
C PHE A 426 -11.70 -19.40 27.97
N GLU A 427 -12.39 -19.54 29.10
CA GLU A 427 -13.45 -20.55 29.24
C GLU A 427 -14.66 -20.22 28.35
N ASN A 428 -15.06 -18.94 28.32
CA ASN A 428 -16.14 -18.46 27.46
C ASN A 428 -15.79 -18.62 25.98
N ALA A 429 -14.58 -18.18 25.60
CA ALA A 429 -14.08 -18.32 24.23
C ALA A 429 -14.04 -19.79 23.80
N ARG A 430 -13.54 -20.69 24.66
CA ARG A 430 -13.50 -22.14 24.36
C ARG A 430 -14.90 -22.70 24.12
N LEU A 431 -15.88 -22.39 24.96
CA LEU A 431 -17.27 -22.83 24.78
C LEU A 431 -17.91 -22.29 23.49
N MET A 432 -17.55 -21.07 23.07
CA MET A 432 -18.02 -20.51 21.80
C MET A 432 -17.34 -21.20 20.61
N ILE A 433 -16.04 -21.46 20.69
CA ILE A 433 -15.26 -22.13 19.65
C ILE A 433 -15.78 -23.56 19.40
N GLU A 434 -16.24 -24.27 20.43
CA GLU A 434 -16.83 -25.61 20.28
C GLU A 434 -18.05 -25.63 19.35
N LYS A 435 -18.79 -24.52 19.26
CA LYS A 435 -19.97 -24.38 18.40
C LYS A 435 -19.62 -24.05 16.95
N VAL A 436 -18.36 -23.71 16.66
CA VAL A 436 -17.89 -23.44 15.30
C VAL A 436 -17.89 -24.75 14.50
N ARG A 437 -18.71 -24.78 13.44
CA ARG A 437 -18.95 -26.00 12.65
C ARG A 437 -17.80 -26.35 11.71
N ASN A 438 -17.13 -25.33 11.16
CA ASN A 438 -16.05 -25.53 10.21
C ASN A 438 -14.76 -25.90 10.99
N PRO A 439 -14.16 -27.08 10.73
CA PRO A 439 -12.98 -27.54 11.47
C PRO A 439 -11.77 -26.61 11.31
N ASN A 440 -11.61 -25.96 10.15
CA ASN A 440 -10.52 -25.01 9.92
C ASN A 440 -10.73 -23.72 10.73
N GLU A 441 -11.93 -23.14 10.68
CA GLU A 441 -12.26 -21.94 11.48
C GLU A 441 -12.10 -22.24 12.97
N ARG A 442 -12.59 -23.41 13.42
CA ARG A 442 -12.45 -23.86 14.79
C ARG A 442 -10.98 -24.01 15.20
N ALA A 443 -10.15 -24.65 14.39
CA ALA A 443 -8.71 -24.75 14.64
C ALA A 443 -8.02 -23.38 14.70
N LEU A 444 -8.36 -22.45 13.78
CA LEU A 444 -7.80 -21.10 13.78
C LEU A 444 -8.17 -20.31 15.04
N SER A 445 -9.41 -20.42 15.52
CA SER A 445 -9.82 -19.79 16.78
C SER A 445 -9.15 -20.44 18.00
N LEU A 446 -8.91 -21.75 18.00
CA LEU A 446 -8.13 -22.43 19.05
C LEU A 446 -6.68 -21.94 19.08
N ILE A 447 -6.05 -21.77 17.91
CA ILE A 447 -4.69 -21.23 17.79
C ILE A 447 -4.62 -19.80 18.33
N GLU A 448 -5.56 -18.94 17.95
CA GLU A 448 -5.61 -17.56 18.46
C GLU A 448 -5.83 -17.52 19.98
N LEU A 449 -6.71 -18.37 20.50
CA LEU A 449 -6.89 -18.48 21.95
C LEU A 449 -5.61 -18.97 22.64
N ALA A 450 -4.87 -19.90 22.04
CA ALA A 450 -3.60 -20.38 22.56
C ALA A 450 -2.52 -19.28 22.56
N GLU A 451 -2.43 -18.46 21.51
CA GLU A 451 -1.53 -17.29 21.43
C GLU A 451 -1.82 -16.28 22.54
N GLN A 452 -3.10 -16.01 22.83
CA GLN A 452 -3.51 -15.21 23.98
C GLN A 452 -3.16 -15.90 25.31
N GLY A 453 -3.25 -17.23 25.36
CA GLY A 453 -2.84 -18.03 26.52
C GLY A 453 -1.37 -17.83 26.83
N LEU A 454 -0.53 -17.87 25.80
CA LEU A 454 0.90 -17.64 25.91
C LEU A 454 1.23 -16.24 26.42
N SER A 455 0.57 -15.20 25.89
CA SER A 455 0.80 -13.82 26.34
C SER A 455 0.47 -13.61 27.82
N LYS A 456 -0.48 -14.39 28.37
CA LYS A 456 -0.86 -14.40 29.79
C LYS A 456 -0.16 -15.47 30.64
N GLY A 457 0.87 -16.14 30.11
CA GLY A 457 1.66 -17.14 30.85
C GLY A 457 0.97 -18.50 31.05
N ARG A 458 -0.15 -18.77 30.39
CA ARG A 458 -0.91 -20.04 30.46
C ARG A 458 -0.37 -21.08 29.49
N GLN A 459 0.91 -21.41 29.61
CA GLN A 459 1.62 -22.25 28.62
C GLN A 459 1.02 -23.66 28.46
N LYS A 460 0.58 -24.29 29.56
CA LYS A 460 -0.04 -25.63 29.52
C LYS A 460 -1.38 -25.62 28.77
N ASP A 461 -2.22 -24.63 29.06
CA ASP A 461 -3.53 -24.50 28.41
C ASP A 461 -3.36 -24.17 26.93
N ALA A 462 -2.43 -23.27 26.60
CA ALA A 462 -2.08 -22.97 25.22
C ALA A 462 -1.61 -24.23 24.47
N CYS A 463 -0.72 -25.03 25.05
CA CYS A 463 -0.26 -26.27 24.44
C CYS A 463 -1.41 -27.26 24.19
N SER A 464 -2.33 -27.40 25.15
CA SER A 464 -3.53 -28.24 24.98
C SER A 464 -4.43 -27.74 23.86
N LEU A 465 -4.64 -26.43 23.74
CA LEU A 465 -5.46 -25.83 22.67
C LEU A 465 -4.82 -26.04 21.29
N LEU A 466 -3.48 -25.96 21.20
CA LEU A 466 -2.77 -26.26 19.96
C LEU A 466 -2.86 -27.74 19.58
N ASP A 467 -2.78 -28.65 20.57
CA ASP A 467 -2.98 -30.09 20.33
C ASP A 467 -4.42 -30.39 19.86
N ASP A 468 -5.43 -29.73 20.46
CA ASP A 468 -6.82 -29.79 20.00
C ASP A 468 -6.95 -29.28 18.55
N ALA A 469 -6.32 -28.15 18.23
CA ALA A 469 -6.31 -27.59 16.87
C ALA A 469 -5.63 -28.53 15.87
N ARG A 470 -4.51 -29.15 16.23
CA ARG A 470 -3.79 -30.11 15.40
C ARG A 470 -4.66 -31.30 15.03
N ASN A 471 -5.46 -31.81 15.98
CA ASN A 471 -6.34 -32.95 15.75
C ASN A 471 -7.51 -32.64 14.79
N LEU A 472 -7.85 -31.36 14.61
CA LEU A 472 -8.87 -30.92 13.65
C LEU A 472 -8.32 -30.73 12.23
N LEU A 473 -7.01 -30.51 12.08
CA LEU A 473 -6.38 -30.19 10.80
C LEU A 473 -5.79 -31.45 10.14
N THR A 474 -5.87 -31.52 8.82
CA THR A 474 -5.25 -32.61 8.05
C THR A 474 -3.73 -32.47 7.99
N ASN A 475 -3.00 -33.57 8.23
CA ASN A 475 -1.53 -33.60 8.15
C ASN A 475 -0.98 -33.37 6.74
N ARG A 476 -1.78 -33.62 5.69
CA ARG A 476 -1.43 -33.35 4.29
C ARG A 476 -2.44 -32.37 3.70
N PRO A 477 -2.28 -31.05 3.92
CA PRO A 477 -3.20 -30.07 3.39
C PRO A 477 -3.24 -30.09 1.87
N THR A 478 -4.46 -30.04 1.31
CA THR A 478 -4.74 -30.09 -0.14
C THR A 478 -5.34 -28.80 -0.69
N SER A 479 -5.59 -27.82 0.19
CA SER A 479 -6.10 -26.50 -0.17
C SER A 479 -5.23 -25.42 0.47
N ARG A 480 -5.21 -24.22 -0.13
CA ARG A 480 -4.50 -23.06 0.41
C ARG A 480 -4.91 -22.77 1.86
N VAL A 481 -6.21 -22.79 2.14
CA VAL A 481 -6.76 -22.58 3.50
C VAL A 481 -6.18 -23.58 4.50
N ASN A 482 -6.05 -24.86 4.11
CA ASN A 482 -5.50 -25.89 5.00
C ASN A 482 -3.99 -25.70 5.23
N ILE A 483 -3.23 -25.30 4.19
CA ILE A 483 -1.80 -24.99 4.31
C ILE A 483 -1.59 -23.82 5.28
N GLU A 484 -2.41 -22.78 5.15
CA GLU A 484 -2.33 -21.59 5.99
C GLU A 484 -2.63 -21.90 7.46
N ALA A 485 -3.65 -22.72 7.73
CA ALA A 485 -3.96 -23.16 9.08
C ALA A 485 -2.82 -24.00 9.69
N GLN A 486 -2.21 -24.90 8.91
CA GLN A 486 -1.06 -25.71 9.33
C GLN A 486 0.19 -24.85 9.62
N LEU A 487 0.47 -23.84 8.79
CA LEU A 487 1.58 -22.91 9.01
C LEU A 487 1.35 -22.06 10.27
N LYS A 488 0.13 -21.56 10.49
CA LYS A 488 -0.22 -20.81 11.70
C LYS A 488 -0.07 -21.69 12.96
N LEU A 489 -0.50 -22.94 12.88
CA LEU A 489 -0.34 -23.90 13.97
C LEU A 489 1.15 -24.19 14.26
N ALA A 490 1.97 -24.43 13.23
CA ALA A 490 3.41 -24.62 13.39
C ALA A 490 4.09 -23.39 14.01
N GLN A 491 3.68 -22.18 13.60
CA GLN A 491 4.19 -20.93 14.17
C GLN A 491 3.85 -20.80 15.66
N ALA A 492 2.62 -21.14 16.05
CA ALA A 492 2.21 -21.12 17.45
C ALA A 492 2.98 -22.14 18.30
N TYR A 493 3.26 -23.33 17.76
CA TYR A 493 4.12 -24.32 18.43
C TYR A 493 5.59 -23.88 18.55
N ALA A 494 6.11 -23.04 17.65
CA ALA A 494 7.54 -22.71 17.58
C ALA A 494 8.15 -22.20 18.90
N THR A 495 7.33 -21.60 19.76
CA THR A 495 7.75 -21.06 21.06
C THR A 495 7.55 -22.01 22.25
N ILE A 496 6.63 -22.98 22.16
CA ILE A 496 6.30 -23.90 23.27
C ILE A 496 6.86 -25.31 23.04
N ALA A 497 6.82 -25.77 21.80
CA ALA A 497 7.15 -27.12 21.36
C ALA A 497 7.85 -27.06 19.99
N PRO A 498 9.11 -26.57 19.93
CA PRO A 498 9.86 -26.42 18.68
C PRO A 498 9.95 -27.71 17.85
N GLU A 499 9.98 -28.87 18.50
CA GLU A 499 9.95 -30.19 17.85
C GLU A 499 8.66 -30.48 17.09
N LYS A 500 7.50 -30.10 17.65
CA LYS A 500 6.23 -30.24 16.94
C LYS A 500 6.18 -29.29 15.74
N ALA A 501 6.59 -28.04 15.93
CA ALA A 501 6.66 -27.05 14.87
C ALA A 501 7.57 -27.49 13.71
N SER A 502 8.78 -27.98 14.02
CA SER A 502 9.71 -28.44 12.98
C SER A 502 9.20 -29.67 12.23
N ALA A 503 8.67 -30.67 12.93
CA ALA A 503 8.09 -31.84 12.27
C ALA A 503 6.95 -31.48 11.31
N MET A 504 6.12 -30.48 11.67
CA MET A 504 5.09 -29.95 10.79
C MET A 504 5.69 -29.22 9.58
N LEU A 505 6.71 -28.39 9.79
CA LEU A 505 7.37 -27.68 8.71
C LEU A 505 8.07 -28.62 7.73
N GLU A 506 8.69 -29.72 8.18
CA GLU A 506 9.31 -30.71 7.29
C GLU A 506 8.31 -31.22 6.24
N VAL A 507 7.10 -31.58 6.67
CA VAL A 507 6.02 -32.04 5.79
C VAL A 507 5.57 -30.93 4.84
N LEU A 508 5.38 -29.71 5.36
CA LEU A 508 4.95 -28.57 4.53
C LEU A 508 6.02 -28.17 3.51
N ILE A 509 7.30 -28.27 3.85
CA ILE A 509 8.43 -28.01 2.94
C ILE A 509 8.47 -29.05 1.83
N GLN A 510 8.24 -30.34 2.14
CA GLN A 510 8.14 -31.38 1.11
C GLN A 510 7.00 -31.12 0.14
N GLN A 511 5.81 -30.75 0.63
CA GLN A 511 4.68 -30.39 -0.23
C GLN A 511 4.97 -29.15 -1.08
N LEU A 512 5.66 -28.16 -0.51
CA LEU A 512 6.07 -26.96 -1.24
C LEU A 512 7.08 -27.30 -2.34
N ASN A 513 8.05 -28.19 -2.07
CA ASN A 513 8.97 -28.69 -3.09
C ASN A 513 8.22 -29.42 -4.22
N GLU A 514 7.23 -30.27 -3.90
CA GLU A 514 6.36 -30.91 -4.90
C GLU A 514 5.64 -29.86 -5.76
N TYR A 515 5.05 -28.85 -5.14
CA TYR A 515 4.34 -27.78 -5.84
C TYR A 515 5.27 -26.96 -6.75
N VAL A 516 6.39 -26.49 -6.22
CA VAL A 516 7.37 -25.69 -6.97
C VAL A 516 7.99 -26.49 -8.10
N GLY A 517 8.27 -27.79 -7.88
CA GLY A 517 8.74 -28.70 -8.92
C GLY A 517 7.71 -28.88 -10.04
N ALA A 518 6.43 -29.06 -9.70
CA ALA A 518 5.36 -29.16 -10.67
C ALA A 518 5.21 -27.88 -11.51
N VAL A 519 5.28 -26.71 -10.88
CA VAL A 519 5.29 -25.42 -11.59
C VAL A 519 6.47 -25.33 -12.56
N ALA A 520 7.66 -25.72 -12.12
CA ALA A 520 8.86 -25.72 -12.98
C ALA A 520 8.67 -26.59 -14.22
N VAL A 521 8.10 -27.79 -14.06
CA VAL A 521 7.82 -28.70 -15.18
C VAL A 521 6.80 -28.08 -16.14
N LEU A 522 5.70 -27.52 -15.64
CA LEU A 522 4.68 -26.88 -16.48
C LEU A 522 5.27 -25.72 -17.30
N GLN A 523 6.13 -24.90 -16.70
CA GLN A 523 6.77 -23.77 -17.37
C GLN A 523 7.72 -24.17 -18.51
N ARG A 524 8.15 -25.44 -18.57
CA ARG A 524 8.93 -25.95 -19.72
C ARG A 524 8.06 -26.20 -20.96
N TYR A 525 6.75 -26.41 -20.79
CA TYR A 525 5.80 -26.66 -21.87
C TYR A 525 4.99 -25.41 -22.22
N GLU A 526 4.66 -24.59 -21.22
CA GLU A 526 3.95 -23.33 -21.36
C GLU A 526 4.78 -22.23 -20.69
N PRO A 527 5.77 -21.64 -21.40
CA PRO A 527 6.61 -20.60 -20.84
C PRO A 527 5.77 -19.36 -20.53
N MET A 528 5.48 -19.12 -19.25
CA MET A 528 4.92 -17.85 -18.77
C MET A 528 6.02 -16.90 -18.31
N GLY A 529 7.28 -17.19 -18.70
CA GLY A 529 8.46 -16.40 -18.39
C GLY A 529 8.97 -16.54 -16.95
N PHE A 530 8.36 -17.40 -16.12
CA PHE A 530 8.75 -17.56 -14.72
C PHE A 530 9.98 -18.45 -14.53
N LEU A 531 10.27 -19.34 -15.48
CA LEU A 531 11.42 -20.24 -15.42
C LEU A 531 12.48 -19.78 -16.42
N GLN A 532 13.69 -19.51 -15.92
CA GLN A 532 14.85 -19.15 -16.73
C GLN A 532 16.06 -19.95 -16.27
N GLN A 533 16.81 -20.55 -17.21
CA GLN A 533 18.03 -21.33 -16.88
C GLN A 533 17.81 -22.39 -15.78
N ASP A 534 16.61 -22.98 -15.75
CA ASP A 534 16.17 -23.93 -14.73
C ASP A 534 16.06 -23.35 -13.29
N GLU A 535 15.86 -22.04 -13.17
CA GLU A 535 15.52 -21.33 -11.93
C GLU A 535 14.23 -20.53 -12.09
N LEU A 536 13.46 -20.40 -11.02
CA LEU A 536 12.31 -19.49 -11.03
C LEU A 536 12.74 -18.04 -10.80
N THR A 537 12.16 -17.10 -11.54
CA THR A 537 12.37 -15.66 -11.33
C THR A 537 11.70 -15.23 -10.03
N LEU A 538 12.46 -14.61 -9.12
CA LEU A 538 11.96 -14.22 -7.79
C LEU A 538 10.87 -13.11 -7.84
N SER A 539 10.74 -12.36 -8.95
CA SER A 539 9.80 -11.24 -9.14
C SER A 539 8.37 -11.70 -9.28
N GLU A 540 8.17 -12.55 -10.28
CA GLU A 540 6.86 -12.97 -10.75
C GLU A 540 6.33 -14.13 -9.91
N PHE A 541 7.24 -14.93 -9.35
CA PHE A 541 6.90 -15.92 -8.33
C PHE A 541 6.55 -15.21 -7.00
N GLY A 542 7.25 -14.12 -6.63
CA GLY A 542 7.08 -13.38 -5.38
C GLY A 542 5.71 -12.73 -5.16
N GLY A 543 5.02 -12.29 -6.22
CA GLY A 543 3.67 -11.69 -6.13
C GLY A 543 2.57 -12.68 -5.75
N ASN A 544 2.80 -14.00 -5.94
CA ASN A 544 1.80 -15.05 -5.74
C ASN A 544 2.12 -16.00 -4.57
N LEU A 545 3.21 -15.78 -3.82
CA LEU A 545 3.71 -16.72 -2.80
C LEU A 545 3.52 -16.22 -1.37
N GLU A 546 2.29 -15.84 -1.04
CA GLU A 546 1.87 -15.69 0.35
C GLU A 546 2.28 -16.92 1.20
N VAL A 547 2.29 -18.11 0.60
CA VAL A 547 2.76 -19.35 1.23
C VAL A 547 4.23 -19.29 1.62
N LEU A 548 5.13 -18.76 0.78
CA LEU A 548 6.56 -18.67 1.12
C LEU A 548 6.82 -17.65 2.22
N THR A 549 6.11 -16.53 2.21
CA THR A 549 6.15 -15.55 3.29
C THR A 549 5.68 -16.18 4.61
N LYS A 550 4.66 -17.03 4.58
CA LYS A 550 4.19 -17.76 5.77
C LYS A 550 5.21 -18.79 6.25
N HIS A 551 5.88 -19.51 5.34
CA HIS A 551 7.00 -20.38 5.69
C HIS A 551 8.14 -19.61 6.38
N SER A 552 8.55 -18.46 5.83
CA SER A 552 9.64 -17.66 6.40
C SER A 552 9.29 -17.06 7.76
N LEU A 553 8.02 -16.71 8.00
CA LEU A 553 7.54 -16.27 9.32
C LEU A 553 7.67 -17.38 10.36
N CYS A 554 7.27 -18.61 10.01
CA CYS A 554 7.37 -19.75 10.92
C CYS A 554 8.84 -20.13 11.20
N LEU A 555 9.70 -20.11 10.18
CA LEU A 555 11.14 -20.37 10.33
C LEU A 555 11.83 -19.28 11.16
N ALA A 556 11.44 -18.02 11.00
CA ALA A 556 11.91 -16.93 11.85
C ALA A 556 11.52 -17.12 13.33
N SER A 557 10.28 -17.55 13.60
CA SER A 557 9.84 -17.86 14.97
C SER A 557 10.63 -19.03 15.58
N LEU A 558 10.99 -20.04 14.79
CA LEU A 558 11.86 -21.13 15.24
C LEU A 558 13.33 -20.73 15.38
N LEU A 559 13.84 -19.80 14.57
CA LEU A 559 15.24 -19.37 14.65
C LEU A 559 15.55 -18.76 16.03
N ALA A 560 14.54 -18.15 16.65
CA ALA A 560 14.59 -17.64 18.02
C ALA A 560 14.74 -18.72 19.09
N THR A 561 14.31 -19.96 18.82
CA THR A 561 14.27 -21.05 19.82
C THR A 561 15.25 -22.18 19.53
N ASP A 562 15.46 -22.56 18.25
CA ASP A 562 16.32 -23.67 17.83
C ASP A 562 16.91 -23.40 16.42
N ALA A 563 18.07 -22.72 16.39
CA ALA A 563 18.69 -22.29 15.14
C ALA A 563 19.31 -23.43 14.33
N ASP A 564 19.87 -24.44 14.99
CA ASP A 564 20.47 -25.60 14.31
C ASP A 564 19.40 -26.40 13.55
N ARG A 565 18.22 -26.52 14.14
CA ARG A 565 17.08 -27.14 13.48
C ARG A 565 16.59 -26.32 12.30
N VAL A 566 16.52 -25.01 12.42
CA VAL A 566 16.15 -24.14 11.29
C VAL A 566 17.15 -24.26 10.13
N ASN A 567 18.45 -24.34 10.40
CA ASN A 567 19.46 -24.59 9.37
C ASN A 567 19.23 -25.93 8.64
N SER A 568 18.86 -26.97 9.40
CA SER A 568 18.48 -28.26 8.82
C SER A 568 17.22 -28.16 7.94
N LEU A 569 16.22 -27.37 8.35
CA LEU A 569 15.02 -27.11 7.56
C LEU A 569 15.32 -26.32 6.28
N PHE A 570 16.24 -25.35 6.31
CA PHE A 570 16.64 -24.63 5.09
C PHE A 570 17.24 -25.55 4.03
N ALA A 571 18.01 -26.56 4.46
CA ALA A 571 18.61 -27.53 3.55
C ALA A 571 17.56 -28.39 2.81
N LEU A 572 16.34 -28.51 3.35
CA LEU A 572 15.25 -29.27 2.73
C LEU A 572 14.62 -28.58 1.52
N TYR A 573 14.80 -27.27 1.35
CA TYR A 573 14.36 -26.59 0.13
C TYR A 573 15.24 -27.02 -1.05
N GLN A 574 14.62 -27.65 -2.05
CA GLN A 574 15.35 -28.32 -3.14
C GLN A 574 15.94 -27.34 -4.15
N ARG A 575 15.31 -26.17 -4.34
CA ARG A 575 15.74 -25.17 -5.31
C ARG A 575 16.53 -24.04 -4.66
N PRO A 576 17.74 -23.72 -5.14
CA PRO A 576 18.63 -22.74 -4.49
C PRO A 576 18.01 -21.34 -4.42
N GLU A 577 17.32 -20.89 -5.46
CA GLU A 577 16.66 -19.58 -5.50
C GLU A 577 15.53 -19.46 -4.46
N ILE A 578 14.77 -20.54 -4.24
CA ILE A 578 13.71 -20.59 -3.23
C ILE A 578 14.33 -20.59 -1.83
N ARG A 579 15.40 -21.37 -1.63
CA ARG A 579 16.14 -21.40 -0.36
C ARG A 579 16.66 -20.02 0.03
N VAL A 580 17.38 -19.35 -0.88
CA VAL A 580 17.92 -18.00 -0.65
C VAL A 580 16.82 -17.01 -0.30
N MET A 581 15.69 -17.03 -1.03
CA MET A 581 14.58 -16.14 -0.74
C MET A 581 13.97 -16.39 0.65
N ILE A 582 13.74 -17.64 1.02
CA ILE A 582 13.16 -17.98 2.33
C ILE A 582 14.13 -17.62 3.46
N GLN A 583 15.44 -17.85 3.28
CA GLN A 583 16.46 -17.42 4.23
C GLN A 583 16.45 -15.90 4.42
N LEU A 584 16.50 -15.11 3.32
CA LEU A 584 16.44 -13.65 3.38
C LEU A 584 15.16 -13.15 4.06
N LYS A 585 14.00 -13.71 3.73
CA LYS A 585 12.74 -13.34 4.38
C LYS A 585 12.68 -13.76 5.85
N SER A 586 13.29 -14.88 6.22
CA SER A 586 13.37 -15.30 7.63
C SER A 586 14.27 -14.35 8.42
N ILE A 587 15.42 -13.96 7.85
CA ILE A 587 16.32 -12.94 8.42
C ILE A 587 15.58 -11.61 8.57
N GLU A 588 14.89 -11.14 7.53
CA GLU A 588 14.08 -9.93 7.56
C GLU A 588 13.05 -9.99 8.69
N ASN A 589 12.32 -11.09 8.83
CA ASN A 589 11.33 -11.25 9.89
C ASN A 589 11.94 -11.20 11.29
N VAL A 590 13.19 -11.66 11.47
CA VAL A 590 13.90 -11.56 12.75
C VAL A 590 14.43 -10.14 12.99
N LEU A 591 15.06 -9.53 11.98
CA LEU A 591 15.68 -8.21 12.07
C LEU A 591 14.66 -7.07 12.08
N SER A 592 13.45 -7.27 11.55
CA SER A 592 12.39 -6.26 11.53
C SER A 592 11.55 -6.19 12.81
N GLN A 593 11.75 -7.11 13.78
CA GLN A 593 11.01 -7.13 15.06
C GLN A 593 11.35 -5.98 16.04
N GLU A 594 12.06 -4.92 15.61
CA GLU A 594 12.14 -3.63 16.33
C GLU A 594 12.19 -2.47 15.33
N ALA A 595 11.46 -1.42 15.71
CA ALA A 595 11.56 -0.03 15.26
C ALA A 595 11.71 0.15 13.75
N ILE A 596 10.57 0.13 13.05
CA ILE A 596 10.36 1.16 12.02
C ILE A 596 10.62 2.49 12.78
N PRO A 597 11.67 3.28 12.48
CA PRO A 597 11.73 4.64 13.00
C PRO A 597 10.37 5.26 12.68
N LYS A 598 9.72 5.95 13.62
CA LYS A 598 8.44 6.63 13.38
C LYS A 598 8.56 7.46 12.10
N ILE A 599 8.22 6.87 10.98
CA ILE A 599 7.87 7.55 9.76
C ILE A 599 6.46 8.01 10.09
N ASP A 600 6.29 9.31 10.28
CA ASP A 600 4.96 9.92 10.33
C ASP A 600 4.10 9.26 9.26
N GLN A 601 3.04 8.57 9.69
CA GLN A 601 2.14 7.79 8.85
C GLN A 601 1.34 8.72 7.94
N ALA A 602 2.02 9.28 6.95
CA ALA A 602 1.45 10.15 5.93
C ALA A 602 1.92 9.67 4.56
N TYR A 603 1.61 8.42 4.20
CA TYR A 603 1.28 8.01 2.83
C TYR A 603 0.93 6.51 2.79
N VAL A 604 -0.35 6.19 2.60
CA VAL A 604 -0.78 4.92 2.03
C VAL A 604 -1.42 5.29 0.69
N GLY A 605 -0.72 5.03 -0.40
CA GLY A 605 -1.25 5.25 -1.75
C GLY A 605 -2.48 4.35 -2.02
N PRO A 606 -3.34 4.72 -2.98
CA PRO A 606 -4.57 4.00 -3.25
C PRO A 606 -4.27 2.60 -3.81
N ARG A 607 -4.85 1.57 -3.19
CA ARG A 607 -4.99 0.23 -3.78
C ARG A 607 -5.90 0.36 -5.00
N ILE A 608 -5.31 0.23 -6.19
CA ILE A 608 -6.04 0.14 -7.46
C ILE A 608 -6.77 -1.21 -7.46
N TYR A 609 -8.08 -1.20 -7.24
CA TYR A 609 -8.95 -2.30 -7.66
C TYR A 609 -9.01 -2.27 -9.20
N ARG A 610 -8.35 -3.22 -9.85
CA ARG A 610 -8.66 -3.51 -11.26
C ARG A 610 -10.00 -4.26 -11.31
N ARG A 611 -10.86 -3.82 -12.23
CA ARG A 611 -12.13 -4.45 -12.60
C ARG A 611 -11.94 -5.86 -13.09
#